data_AF-A0A4R2NFN6-F1
#
_entry.id   AF-A0A4R2NFN6-F1
#
_cell.length_a   1.000
_cell.length_b   1.000
_cell.length_c   1.000
_cell.angle_alpha   90.00
_cell.angle_beta   90.00
_cell.angle_gamma   90.00
#
_symmetry.space_group_name_H-M   'P 1'
#
loop_
_entity.id
_entity.type
_entity.pdbx_description
1 polymer ?
#
loop_
_entity_poly.entity_id
_entity_poly.type
_entity_poly.pdbx_seq_one_letter_code
_entity_poly.pdbx_strand_id
1 'polypeptide(L)'
;MPGVAGSHARIACATMSSLPLPTPDNQPSPSSAASLPAPAFSPLYQQIKGLILQSLQAGEWKPGEAIPSEMELAARFRVSQGTVRKAIDDLAAEHLVIRRQGKGTFVATHAEQHVQYRFLKLLPDSGDASVEGPAERNILDCKRVRASAEVARALGLRTGDPVVQARRILSFSGVPTILEDIWLPGQAFKGLSAAQMASYPGPTYAMLELDFGVRMVRAGEKLRAVLPDEEQARLLQVTPTTPLLSVERIAYTYNDVPMELRRGLYRTDTHHYRNELS
;
A
#
# COMPACT_ATOMS: atom_id res chain seq x y z
N MET A 1 -53.60 -13.98 -34.30
CA MET A 1 -54.69 -13.15 -34.87
C MET A 1 -55.95 -13.99 -34.89
N PRO A 2 -57.14 -13.52 -34.46
CA PRO A 2 -57.58 -12.17 -34.06
C PRO A 2 -57.86 -12.11 -32.52
N GLY A 3 -58.17 -11.01 -31.82
CA GLY A 3 -58.55 -9.64 -32.19
C GLY A 3 -59.90 -9.26 -31.55
N VAL A 4 -59.89 -8.14 -30.80
CA VAL A 4 -61.00 -7.18 -30.52
C VAL A 4 -61.78 -7.25 -29.17
N ALA A 5 -61.35 -6.35 -28.26
CA ALA A 5 -62.03 -5.25 -27.54
C ALA A 5 -63.52 -5.24 -27.15
N GLY A 6 -63.80 -4.63 -25.98
CA GLY A 6 -65.05 -3.94 -25.62
C GLY A 6 -65.32 -3.87 -24.11
N SER A 7 -64.94 -2.77 -23.43
CA SER A 7 -65.83 -1.72 -22.88
C SER A 7 -66.50 -2.07 -21.54
N HIS A 8 -66.28 -1.26 -20.49
CA HIS A 8 -67.35 -0.64 -19.69
C HIS A 8 -66.78 0.39 -18.69
N ALA A 9 -67.39 1.58 -18.75
CA ALA A 9 -67.08 2.79 -18.00
C ALA A 9 -67.51 2.75 -16.52
N ARG A 10 -66.87 3.57 -15.67
CA ARG A 10 -67.57 4.37 -14.64
C ARG A 10 -66.88 5.72 -14.40
N ILE A 11 -67.75 6.72 -14.27
CA ILE A 11 -67.55 8.17 -14.11
C ILE A 11 -67.84 8.54 -12.65
N ALA A 12 -67.07 9.46 -12.07
CA ALA A 12 -67.47 10.47 -11.06
C ALA A 12 -66.26 11.45 -10.87
N CYS A 13 -66.30 12.72 -11.31
CA CYS A 13 -66.93 13.91 -10.71
C CYS A 13 -66.28 14.24 -9.33
N ALA A 14 -65.74 15.40 -8.98
CA ALA A 14 -65.66 16.80 -9.45
C ALA A 14 -64.32 17.38 -8.90
N THR A 15 -63.72 18.49 -9.35
CA THR A 15 -64.20 19.88 -9.25
C THR A 15 -63.27 20.78 -10.08
N MET A 16 -63.87 21.81 -10.69
CA MET A 16 -63.16 22.88 -11.40
C MET A 16 -62.54 23.85 -10.40
N SER A 17 -61.27 24.20 -10.61
CA SER A 17 -60.70 25.47 -10.15
C SER A 17 -59.81 26.04 -11.25
N SER A 18 -60.12 27.27 -11.60
CA SER A 18 -59.64 28.07 -12.73
C SER A 18 -58.15 28.45 -12.61
N LEU A 19 -57.39 28.26 -13.69
CA LEU A 19 -56.06 28.87 -13.88
C LEU A 19 -56.02 29.63 -15.21
N PRO A 20 -55.41 30.83 -15.26
CA PRO A 20 -55.38 31.69 -16.44
C PRO A 20 -54.28 31.31 -17.45
N LEU A 21 -54.55 31.57 -18.74
CA LEU A 21 -53.59 31.64 -19.86
C LEU A 21 -53.28 33.13 -20.18
N PRO A 22 -52.31 33.47 -21.05
CA PRO A 22 -50.88 33.18 -21.00
C PRO A 22 -50.05 34.50 -21.10
N THR A 23 -48.78 34.50 -20.70
CA THR A 23 -47.83 35.55 -21.11
C THR A 23 -46.74 34.95 -22.02
N PRO A 24 -46.33 35.65 -23.10
CA PRO A 24 -45.46 35.09 -24.12
C PRO A 24 -43.97 35.28 -23.80
N ASP A 25 -43.16 34.52 -24.53
CA ASP A 25 -41.71 34.63 -24.70
C ASP A 25 -40.82 34.25 -23.52
N ASN A 26 -40.37 32.99 -23.55
CA ASN A 26 -39.00 32.70 -23.17
C ASN A 26 -38.43 31.63 -24.13
N GLN A 27 -37.73 32.10 -25.17
CA GLN A 27 -36.91 31.25 -26.02
C GLN A 27 -35.77 30.62 -25.20
N PRO A 28 -35.37 29.37 -25.47
CA PRO A 28 -34.22 28.76 -24.80
C PRO A 28 -32.93 29.39 -25.32
N SER A 29 -32.22 30.12 -24.45
CA SER A 29 -30.87 30.61 -24.71
C SER A 29 -29.90 29.43 -24.95
N PRO A 30 -29.17 29.37 -26.08
CA PRO A 30 -28.12 28.39 -26.29
C PRO A 30 -26.80 28.98 -25.78
N SER A 31 -26.40 28.69 -24.54
CA SER A 31 -24.99 28.81 -24.15
C SER A 31 -24.70 28.03 -22.87
N SER A 32 -24.89 26.70 -22.92
CA SER A 32 -24.06 25.82 -22.10
C SER A 32 -22.75 25.61 -22.87
N ALA A 33 -21.84 26.56 -22.72
CA ALA A 33 -20.45 26.32 -23.06
C ALA A 33 -19.93 25.31 -22.04
N ALA A 34 -19.98 24.03 -22.40
CA ALA A 34 -19.25 22.98 -21.72
C ALA A 34 -17.79 23.43 -21.63
N SER A 35 -17.32 23.72 -20.41
CA SER A 35 -15.93 24.02 -20.14
C SER A 35 -15.10 22.81 -20.52
N LEU A 36 -14.40 22.92 -21.66
CA LEU A 36 -13.36 21.98 -22.06
C LEU A 36 -12.36 21.84 -20.91
N PRO A 37 -11.94 20.62 -20.53
CA PRO A 37 -10.92 20.44 -19.50
C PRO A 37 -9.64 21.13 -19.98
N ALA A 38 -9.19 22.12 -19.23
CA ALA A 38 -7.91 22.78 -19.50
C ALA A 38 -6.79 21.72 -19.47
N PRO A 39 -5.82 21.76 -20.40
CA PRO A 39 -4.66 20.87 -20.33
C PRO A 39 -3.95 21.11 -19.00
N ALA A 40 -4.01 20.13 -18.10
CA ALA A 40 -3.50 20.26 -16.75
C ALA A 40 -1.97 20.23 -16.79
N PHE A 41 -1.34 21.42 -16.87
CA PHE A 41 0.05 21.55 -16.47
C PHE A 41 0.13 21.18 -14.98
N SER A 42 0.80 20.07 -14.69
CA SER A 42 1.06 19.67 -13.30
C SER A 42 1.82 20.80 -12.60
N PRO A 43 1.39 21.23 -11.39
CA PRO A 43 2.09 22.26 -10.63
C PRO A 43 3.60 22.01 -10.54
N LEU A 44 4.40 23.07 -10.64
CA LEU A 44 5.86 22.96 -10.73
C LEU A 44 6.48 22.12 -9.60
N TYR A 45 5.96 22.24 -8.37
CA TYR A 45 6.44 21.44 -7.24
C TYR A 45 6.21 19.93 -7.42
N GLN A 46 5.14 19.51 -8.10
CA GLN A 46 4.88 18.09 -8.42
C GLN A 46 5.87 17.58 -9.48
N GLN A 47 6.25 18.43 -10.44
CA GLN A 47 7.30 18.10 -11.42
C GLN A 47 8.65 17.91 -10.71
N ILE A 48 9.00 18.83 -9.79
CA ILE A 48 10.22 18.72 -8.98
C ILE A 48 10.19 17.47 -8.09
N LYS A 49 9.05 17.17 -7.46
CA LYS A 49 8.86 15.93 -6.72
C LYS A 49 9.14 14.71 -7.59
N GLY A 50 8.63 14.69 -8.82
CA GLY A 50 8.89 13.62 -9.80
C GLY A 50 10.38 13.47 -10.16
N LEU A 51 11.09 14.58 -10.35
CA LEU A 51 12.54 14.55 -10.61
C LEU A 51 13.34 14.02 -9.42
N ILE A 52 13.02 14.45 -8.20
CA ILE A 52 13.66 13.94 -6.98
C ILE A 52 13.36 12.44 -6.83
N LEU A 53 12.13 12.01 -7.10
CA LEU A 53 11.73 10.61 -7.07
C LEU A 53 12.52 9.75 -8.07
N GLN A 54 12.75 10.26 -9.28
CA GLN A 54 13.60 9.61 -10.28
C GLN A 54 15.04 9.46 -9.80
N SER A 55 15.62 10.51 -9.18
CA SER A 55 16.95 10.43 -8.57
C SER A 55 17.02 9.38 -7.45
N LEU A 56 15.99 9.31 -6.59
CA LEU A 56 15.88 8.27 -5.55
C LEU A 56 15.80 6.87 -6.15
N GLN A 57 15.01 6.70 -7.21
CA GLN A 57 14.85 5.41 -7.90
C GLN A 57 16.14 4.97 -8.59
N ALA A 58 16.87 5.89 -9.20
CA ALA A 58 18.15 5.63 -9.84
C ALA A 58 19.26 5.33 -8.82
N GLY A 59 19.00 5.48 -7.52
CA GLY A 59 19.99 5.31 -6.47
C GLY A 59 21.05 6.42 -6.50
N GLU A 60 20.72 7.61 -7.01
CA GLU A 60 21.62 8.77 -6.99
C GLU A 60 22.00 9.13 -5.55
N TRP A 61 21.04 8.98 -4.63
CA TRP A 61 21.24 9.06 -3.18
C TRP A 61 20.77 7.76 -2.55
N LYS A 62 21.65 7.11 -1.80
CA LYS A 62 21.37 5.81 -1.20
C LYS A 62 20.52 5.94 0.07
N PRO A 63 19.85 4.86 0.51
CA PRO A 63 19.16 4.84 1.80
C PRO A 63 20.04 5.35 2.94
N GLY A 64 19.53 6.29 3.73
CA GLY A 64 20.27 6.91 4.84
C GLY A 64 21.23 8.04 4.44
N GLU A 65 21.51 8.26 3.15
CA GLU A 65 22.34 9.39 2.70
C GLU A 65 21.56 10.71 2.69
N ALA A 66 22.28 11.82 2.86
CA ALA A 66 21.70 13.15 2.73
C ALA A 66 21.42 13.46 1.26
N ILE A 67 20.21 13.94 0.95
CA ILE A 67 19.95 14.57 -0.34
C ILE A 67 20.53 16.00 -0.34
N PRO A 68 20.81 16.60 -1.51
CA PRO A 68 21.27 17.98 -1.57
C PRO A 68 20.27 18.92 -0.89
N SER A 69 20.77 20.01 -0.34
CA SER A 69 19.96 21.02 0.33
C SER A 69 18.89 21.61 -0.60
N GLU A 70 17.85 22.22 0.00
CA GLU A 70 16.79 22.88 -0.78
C GLU A 70 17.35 23.93 -1.75
N MET A 71 18.44 24.62 -1.36
CA MET A 71 19.10 25.62 -2.21
C MET A 71 19.85 24.99 -3.37
N GLU A 72 20.59 23.89 -3.13
CA GLU A 72 21.30 23.16 -4.18
C GLU A 72 20.34 22.54 -5.19
N LEU A 73 19.24 21.94 -4.72
CA LEU A 73 18.19 21.40 -5.59
C LEU A 73 17.47 22.51 -6.36
N ALA A 74 17.23 23.68 -5.74
CA ALA A 74 16.63 24.83 -6.41
C ALA A 74 17.52 25.35 -7.54
N ALA A 75 18.84 25.41 -7.31
CA ALA A 75 19.83 25.75 -8.32
C ALA A 75 19.87 24.69 -9.44
N ARG A 76 19.93 23.41 -9.09
CA ARG A 76 19.97 22.28 -10.04
C ARG A 76 18.76 22.28 -10.97
N PHE A 77 17.56 22.45 -10.43
CA PHE A 77 16.33 22.41 -11.21
C PHE A 77 15.88 23.77 -11.76
N ARG A 78 16.62 24.85 -11.46
CA ARG A 78 16.32 26.23 -11.86
C ARG A 78 14.91 26.68 -11.46
N VAL A 79 14.57 26.47 -10.19
CA VAL A 79 13.28 26.84 -9.58
C VAL A 79 13.48 27.61 -8.28
N SER A 80 12.40 28.16 -7.71
CA SER A 80 12.46 28.78 -6.39
C SER A 80 12.67 27.74 -5.28
N GLN A 81 13.36 28.13 -4.20
CA GLN A 81 13.54 27.29 -3.01
C GLN A 81 12.20 26.83 -2.43
N GLY A 82 11.18 27.70 -2.40
CA GLY A 82 9.84 27.35 -1.91
C GLY A 82 9.17 26.21 -2.69
N THR A 83 9.45 26.11 -4.00
CA THR A 83 8.96 25.02 -4.85
C THR A 83 9.59 23.68 -4.46
N VAL A 84 10.91 23.68 -4.25
CA VAL A 84 11.65 22.49 -3.78
C VAL A 84 11.21 22.10 -2.38
N ARG A 85 11.07 23.06 -1.47
CA ARG A 85 10.62 22.82 -0.09
C ARG A 85 9.28 22.10 -0.08
N LYS A 86 8.30 22.58 -0.85
CA LYS A 86 6.99 21.92 -0.99
C LYS A 86 7.11 20.51 -1.57
N ALA A 87 7.96 20.29 -2.57
CA ALA A 87 8.21 18.95 -3.10
C ALA A 87 8.80 18.00 -2.05
N ILE A 88 9.76 18.49 -1.24
CA ILE A 88 10.35 17.72 -0.13
C ILE A 88 9.34 17.50 1.00
N ASP A 89 8.48 18.48 1.31
CA ASP A 89 7.40 18.34 2.29
C ASP A 89 6.50 17.15 1.92
N ASP A 90 6.06 17.07 0.66
CA ASP A 90 5.24 15.97 0.16
C ASP A 90 5.98 14.63 0.23
N LEU A 91 7.26 14.58 -0.17
CA LEU A 91 8.07 13.35 -0.08
C LEU A 91 8.29 12.92 1.38
N ALA A 92 8.40 13.87 2.30
CA ALA A 92 8.55 13.60 3.73
C ALA A 92 7.23 13.10 4.34
N ALA A 93 6.09 13.66 3.92
CA ALA A 93 4.76 13.18 4.30
C ALA A 93 4.51 11.74 3.80
N GLU A 94 5.06 11.39 2.63
CA GLU A 94 5.06 10.02 2.10
C GLU A 94 6.17 9.14 2.69
N HIS A 95 6.97 9.69 3.62
CA HIS A 95 8.11 9.03 4.27
C HIS A 95 9.17 8.48 3.31
N LEU A 96 9.29 9.07 2.13
CA LEU A 96 10.34 8.76 1.16
C LEU A 96 11.67 9.37 1.59
N VAL A 97 11.60 10.50 2.29
CA VAL A 97 12.72 11.21 2.92
C VAL A 97 12.40 11.55 4.37
N ILE A 98 13.42 11.79 5.18
CA ILE A 98 13.31 12.16 6.60
C ILE A 98 14.07 13.46 6.82
N ARG A 99 13.40 14.45 7.40
CA ARG A 99 14.05 15.69 7.84
C ARG A 99 14.65 15.49 9.22
N ARG A 100 15.90 15.89 9.38
CA ARG A 100 16.59 15.95 10.67
C ARG A 100 16.95 17.41 10.94
N GLN A 101 16.35 17.98 11.99
CA GLN A 101 16.56 19.37 12.36
C GLN A 101 18.07 19.68 12.50
N GLY A 102 18.53 20.72 11.80
CA GLY A 102 19.94 21.13 11.78
C GLY A 102 20.90 20.20 11.04
N LYS A 103 20.45 19.04 10.54
CA LYS A 103 21.28 18.05 9.84
C LYS A 103 20.93 17.87 8.36
N GLY A 104 19.75 18.33 7.94
CA GLY A 104 19.31 18.28 6.54
C GLY A 104 18.22 17.23 6.30
N THR A 105 18.07 16.82 5.04
CA THR A 105 17.08 15.84 4.60
C THR A 105 17.80 14.59 4.12
N PHE A 106 17.34 13.43 4.58
CA PHE A 106 17.96 12.14 4.32
C PHE A 106 16.99 11.24 3.58
N VAL A 107 17.49 10.38 2.69
CA VAL A 107 16.69 9.29 2.15
C VAL A 107 16.28 8.41 3.32
N ALA A 108 15.00 8.07 3.46
CA ALA A 108 14.55 7.15 4.53
C ALA A 108 15.32 5.81 4.43
N THR A 109 15.23 4.91 5.40
CA THR A 109 15.79 3.55 5.28
C THR A 109 15.07 2.62 6.22
N HIS A 110 15.03 1.33 5.87
CA HIS A 110 14.46 0.28 6.72
C HIS A 110 15.43 -0.17 7.83
N ALA A 111 16.70 0.24 7.77
CA ALA A 111 17.72 -0.11 8.77
C ALA A 111 17.59 0.69 10.08
N GLU A 112 16.90 1.83 10.07
CA GLU A 112 16.72 2.65 11.27
C GLU A 112 15.82 1.96 12.31
N GLN A 113 16.22 2.00 13.58
CA GLN A 113 15.56 1.26 14.68
C GLN A 113 14.06 1.56 14.81
N HIS A 114 13.64 2.80 14.57
CA HIS A 114 12.23 3.20 14.62
C HIS A 114 11.40 2.79 13.38
N VAL A 115 12.05 2.20 12.35
CA VAL A 115 11.44 1.82 11.06
C VAL A 115 11.33 0.29 10.94
N GLN A 116 11.87 -0.47 11.90
CA GLN A 116 12.02 -1.93 11.85
C GLN A 116 10.70 -2.69 11.63
N TYR A 117 9.58 -2.07 11.97
CA TYR A 117 8.23 -2.61 11.80
C TYR A 117 7.27 -1.63 11.11
N ARG A 118 7.78 -0.73 10.26
CA ARG A 118 7.01 0.35 9.62
C ARG A 118 5.62 -0.07 9.11
N PHE A 119 5.52 -1.25 8.51
CA PHE A 119 4.27 -1.78 7.97
C PHE A 119 3.62 -2.87 8.84
N LEU A 120 4.28 -3.36 9.89
CA LEU A 120 3.66 -4.27 10.83
C LEU A 120 2.86 -3.44 11.84
N LYS A 121 1.53 -3.54 11.76
CA LYS A 121 0.58 -2.82 12.61
C LYS A 121 0.02 -3.66 13.76
N LEU A 122 0.65 -4.81 14.04
CA LEU A 122 0.27 -5.67 15.14
C LEU A 122 1.01 -5.23 16.40
N LEU A 123 0.28 -4.98 17.49
CA LEU A 123 0.83 -4.62 18.78
C LEU A 123 0.24 -5.50 19.88
N PRO A 124 0.98 -5.78 20.95
CA PRO A 124 0.45 -6.51 22.09
C PRO A 124 -0.64 -5.70 22.80
N ASP A 125 -1.64 -6.39 23.35
CA ASP A 125 -2.73 -5.75 24.13
C ASP A 125 -2.24 -5.22 25.49
N SER A 126 -1.14 -5.78 25.98
CA SER A 126 -0.53 -5.41 27.26
C SER A 126 0.97 -5.16 27.08
N GLY A 127 1.45 -4.07 27.66
CA GLY A 127 2.85 -3.64 27.51
C GLY A 127 3.08 -2.76 26.28
N ASP A 128 4.34 -2.71 25.84
CA ASP A 128 4.77 -2.01 24.64
C ASP A 128 5.54 -2.99 23.75
N ALA A 129 5.59 -2.74 22.43
CA ALA A 129 6.34 -3.54 21.47
C ALA A 129 7.83 -3.62 21.81
N SER A 130 8.36 -2.66 22.57
CA SER A 130 9.72 -2.69 23.10
C SER A 130 9.97 -3.82 24.11
N VAL A 131 8.92 -4.33 24.76
CA VAL A 131 8.99 -5.40 25.79
C VAL A 131 9.11 -6.78 25.15
N GLU A 132 8.47 -7.01 24.01
CA GLU A 132 8.50 -8.31 23.32
C GLU A 132 9.80 -8.56 22.54
N GLY A 133 10.59 -7.51 22.31
CA GLY A 133 11.82 -7.58 21.54
C GLY A 133 11.59 -7.81 20.03
N PRO A 134 12.66 -8.04 19.26
CA PRO A 134 12.52 -8.32 17.83
C PRO A 134 11.87 -9.68 17.59
N ALA A 135 11.09 -9.78 16.52
CA ALA A 135 10.47 -11.04 16.11
C ALA A 135 11.53 -12.09 15.76
N GLU A 136 11.44 -13.25 16.41
CA GLU A 136 12.21 -14.43 16.04
C GLU A 136 11.63 -15.03 14.76
N ARG A 137 12.50 -15.37 13.81
CA ARG A 137 12.10 -15.80 12.48
C ARG A 137 12.41 -17.28 12.27
N ASN A 138 11.40 -18.06 11.95
CA ASN A 138 11.55 -19.46 11.53
C ASN A 138 11.08 -19.63 10.07
N ILE A 139 12.01 -19.95 9.16
CA ILE A 139 11.69 -20.18 7.75
C ILE A 139 11.28 -21.64 7.54
N LEU A 140 10.02 -21.85 7.16
CA LEU A 140 9.46 -23.18 6.95
C LEU A 140 9.73 -23.70 5.53
N ASP A 141 9.66 -22.82 4.54
CA ASP A 141 9.92 -23.13 3.13
C ASP A 141 10.42 -21.88 2.40
N CYS A 142 11.26 -22.07 1.40
CA CYS A 142 11.66 -21.01 0.47
C CYS A 142 12.08 -21.63 -0.86
N LYS A 143 11.31 -21.35 -1.91
CA LYS A 143 11.47 -21.97 -3.23
C LYS A 143 11.19 -21.01 -4.36
N ARG A 144 11.79 -21.29 -5.52
CA ARG A 144 11.44 -20.61 -6.78
C ARG A 144 10.30 -21.36 -7.45
N VAL A 145 9.23 -20.65 -7.74
CA VAL A 145 8.03 -21.21 -8.38
C VAL A 145 7.58 -20.32 -9.53
N ARG A 146 6.63 -20.81 -10.31
CA ARG A 146 5.97 -20.08 -11.38
C ARG A 146 4.75 -19.35 -10.79
N ALA A 147 4.61 -18.06 -11.07
CA ALA A 147 3.49 -17.28 -10.56
C ALA A 147 2.15 -17.84 -11.06
N SER A 148 1.23 -18.10 -10.14
CA SER A 148 -0.17 -18.36 -10.48
C SER A 148 -0.80 -17.10 -11.09
N ALA A 149 -1.96 -17.23 -11.74
CA ALA A 149 -2.66 -16.09 -12.31
C ALA A 149 -2.99 -15.01 -11.26
N GLU A 150 -3.28 -15.43 -10.02
CA GLU A 150 -3.56 -14.54 -8.90
C GLU A 150 -2.30 -13.78 -8.44
N VAL A 151 -1.21 -14.49 -8.18
CA VAL A 151 0.07 -13.88 -7.75
C VAL A 151 0.61 -12.96 -8.85
N ALA A 152 0.53 -13.38 -10.11
CA ALA A 152 0.96 -12.58 -11.24
C ALA A 152 0.17 -11.27 -11.33
N ARG A 153 -1.16 -11.32 -11.18
CA ARG A 153 -2.00 -10.11 -11.17
C ARG A 153 -1.64 -9.17 -10.02
N ALA A 154 -1.46 -9.70 -8.81
CA ALA A 154 -1.10 -8.89 -7.64
C ALA A 154 0.26 -8.21 -7.78
N LEU A 155 1.23 -8.87 -8.42
CA LEU A 155 2.59 -8.39 -8.61
C LEU A 155 2.82 -7.70 -9.98
N GLY A 156 1.78 -7.50 -10.78
CA GLY A 156 1.92 -6.91 -12.12
C GLY A 156 2.83 -7.72 -13.07
N LEU A 157 2.91 -9.04 -12.86
CA LEU A 157 3.71 -9.97 -13.66
C LEU A 157 2.85 -10.69 -14.70
N ARG A 158 3.50 -11.41 -15.62
CA ARG A 158 2.80 -12.38 -16.48
C ARG A 158 2.62 -13.69 -15.70
N THR A 159 1.52 -14.40 -15.99
CA THR A 159 1.32 -15.74 -15.43
C THR A 159 2.47 -16.65 -15.86
N GLY A 160 3.05 -17.39 -14.92
CA GLY A 160 4.24 -18.21 -15.18
C GLY A 160 5.58 -17.49 -15.06
N ASP A 161 5.61 -16.18 -14.81
CA ASP A 161 6.87 -15.50 -14.48
C ASP A 161 7.46 -16.09 -13.18
N PRO A 162 8.80 -16.14 -13.06
CA PRO A 162 9.45 -16.70 -11.87
C PRO A 162 9.18 -15.81 -10.66
N VAL A 163 8.85 -16.43 -9.53
CA VAL A 163 8.74 -15.78 -8.21
C VAL A 163 9.46 -16.60 -7.15
N VAL A 164 9.96 -15.93 -6.12
CA VAL A 164 10.39 -16.58 -4.87
C VAL A 164 9.17 -16.64 -3.97
N GLN A 165 8.78 -17.86 -3.56
CA GLN A 165 7.79 -18.07 -2.52
C GLN A 165 8.51 -18.49 -1.24
N ALA A 166 8.23 -17.81 -0.13
CA ALA A 166 8.72 -18.23 1.18
C ALA A 166 7.57 -18.31 2.18
N ARG A 167 7.60 -19.33 3.04
CA ARG A 167 6.69 -19.49 4.17
C ARG A 167 7.47 -19.41 5.46
N ARG A 168 6.97 -18.67 6.45
CA ARG A 168 7.66 -18.49 7.73
C ARG A 168 6.72 -18.24 8.90
N ILE A 169 7.24 -18.45 10.09
CA ILE A 169 6.64 -18.00 11.35
C ILE A 169 7.47 -16.84 11.89
N LEU A 170 6.79 -15.82 12.40
CA LEU A 170 7.36 -14.82 13.29
C LEU A 170 6.82 -15.06 14.69
N SER A 171 7.75 -15.18 15.65
CA SER A 171 7.44 -15.38 17.05
C SER A 171 7.85 -14.16 17.87
N PHE A 172 7.02 -13.79 18.83
CA PHE A 172 7.31 -12.75 19.81
C PHE A 172 7.40 -13.40 21.19
N SER A 173 8.48 -13.14 21.93
CA SER A 173 8.74 -13.81 23.22
C SER A 173 8.60 -15.35 23.16
N GLY A 174 9.06 -15.97 22.06
CA GLY A 174 8.98 -17.42 21.82
C GLY A 174 7.60 -17.95 21.41
N VAL A 175 6.57 -17.10 21.34
CA VAL A 175 5.20 -17.49 20.96
C VAL A 175 5.01 -17.30 19.45
N PRO A 176 4.63 -18.33 18.67
CA PRO A 176 4.30 -18.19 17.26
C PRO A 176 3.08 -17.26 17.07
N THR A 177 3.31 -16.04 16.59
CA THR A 177 2.25 -15.01 16.50
C THR A 177 1.76 -14.80 15.08
N ILE A 178 2.64 -14.96 14.10
CA ILE A 178 2.34 -14.63 12.70
C ILE A 178 2.85 -15.75 11.79
N LEU A 179 1.97 -16.34 10.99
CA LEU A 179 2.33 -17.25 9.90
C LEU A 179 2.17 -16.49 8.58
N GLU A 180 3.23 -16.44 7.77
CA GLU A 180 3.22 -15.69 6.51
C GLU A 180 3.65 -16.54 5.33
N ASP A 181 2.93 -16.37 4.22
CA ASP A 181 3.40 -16.67 2.88
C ASP A 181 3.79 -15.37 2.17
N ILE A 182 4.96 -15.37 1.53
CA ILE A 182 5.56 -14.22 0.87
C ILE A 182 5.88 -14.61 -0.57
N TRP A 183 5.46 -13.79 -1.53
CA TRP A 183 5.83 -13.90 -2.94
C TRP A 183 6.56 -12.65 -3.40
N LEU A 184 7.71 -12.87 -4.04
CA LEU A 184 8.61 -11.82 -4.51
C LEU A 184 8.94 -12.05 -6.00
N PRO A 185 8.94 -11.02 -6.86
CA PRO A 185 9.36 -11.15 -8.27
C PRO A 185 10.76 -11.76 -8.42
N GLY A 186 10.86 -12.91 -9.08
CA GLY A 186 12.08 -13.72 -9.06
C GLY A 186 13.29 -13.07 -9.72
N GLN A 187 13.07 -12.16 -10.67
CA GLN A 187 14.16 -11.41 -11.33
C GLN A 187 14.80 -10.38 -10.40
N ALA A 188 14.00 -9.67 -9.60
CA ALA A 188 14.49 -8.67 -8.66
C ALA A 188 15.19 -9.32 -7.45
N PHE A 189 14.75 -10.52 -7.06
CA PHE A 189 15.25 -11.24 -5.89
C PHE A 189 16.07 -12.49 -6.25
N LYS A 190 16.89 -12.36 -7.31
CA LYS A 190 17.78 -13.45 -7.77
C LYS A 190 18.79 -13.78 -6.68
N GLY A 191 18.90 -15.05 -6.33
CA GLY A 191 19.82 -15.53 -5.29
C GLY A 191 19.20 -15.65 -3.89
N LEU A 192 18.04 -15.04 -3.62
CA LEU A 192 17.38 -15.14 -2.31
C LEU A 192 17.12 -16.61 -1.93
N SER A 193 17.47 -16.97 -0.70
CA SER A 193 17.40 -18.33 -0.15
C SER A 193 16.84 -18.34 1.28
N ALA A 194 16.37 -19.52 1.73
CA ALA A 194 15.94 -19.72 3.11
C ALA A 194 17.04 -19.38 4.12
N ALA A 195 18.28 -19.80 3.84
CA ALA A 195 19.43 -19.58 4.73
C ALA A 195 19.70 -18.09 4.93
N GLN A 196 19.74 -17.29 3.85
CA GLN A 196 19.92 -15.84 3.94
C GLN A 196 18.78 -15.17 4.72
N MET A 197 17.54 -15.58 4.46
CA MET A 197 16.39 -15.07 5.20
C MET A 197 16.45 -15.41 6.69
N ALA A 198 16.90 -16.61 7.04
CA ALA A 198 17.00 -17.06 8.43
C ALA A 198 18.16 -16.38 9.17
N SER A 199 19.30 -16.19 8.51
CA SER A 199 20.50 -15.62 9.14
C SER A 199 20.46 -14.10 9.32
N TYR A 200 19.59 -13.39 8.61
CA TYR A 200 19.52 -11.93 8.69
C TYR A 200 18.80 -11.47 9.98
N PRO A 201 19.51 -10.81 10.92
CA PRO A 201 18.98 -10.48 12.24
C PRO A 201 18.00 -9.30 12.23
N GLY A 202 18.01 -8.50 11.17
CA GLY A 202 17.17 -7.30 11.06
C GLY A 202 15.81 -7.55 10.40
N PRO A 203 15.05 -6.47 10.17
CA PRO A 203 13.79 -6.50 9.42
C PRO A 203 13.97 -7.02 8.00
N THR A 204 12.97 -7.74 7.48
CA THR A 204 13.02 -8.27 6.12
C THR A 204 13.23 -7.18 5.07
N TYR A 205 12.56 -6.04 5.18
CA TYR A 205 12.73 -4.96 4.19
C TYR A 205 14.10 -4.29 4.24
N ALA A 206 14.79 -4.32 5.39
CA ALA A 206 16.17 -3.85 5.46
C ALA A 206 17.11 -4.79 4.67
N MET A 207 16.90 -6.11 4.77
CA MET A 207 17.61 -7.10 3.96
C MET A 207 17.31 -6.92 2.46
N LEU A 208 16.03 -6.74 2.10
CA LEU A 208 15.65 -6.53 0.69
C LEU A 208 16.26 -5.23 0.11
N GLU A 209 16.31 -4.16 0.90
CA GLU A 209 16.93 -2.90 0.53
C GLU A 209 18.45 -3.04 0.36
N LEU A 210 19.12 -3.68 1.32
CA LEU A 210 20.58 -3.82 1.34
C LEU A 210 21.10 -4.80 0.27
N ASP A 211 20.52 -6.00 0.21
CA ASP A 211 21.09 -7.11 -0.55
C ASP A 211 20.59 -7.13 -2.01
N PHE A 212 19.42 -6.51 -2.27
CA PHE A 212 18.77 -6.54 -3.59
C PHE A 212 18.51 -5.15 -4.17
N GLY A 213 18.78 -4.07 -3.42
CA GLY A 213 18.49 -2.71 -3.86
C GLY A 213 17.00 -2.42 -4.02
N VAL A 214 16.12 -3.27 -3.47
CA VAL A 214 14.66 -3.13 -3.59
C VAL A 214 14.11 -2.53 -2.32
N ARG A 215 13.59 -1.31 -2.43
CA ARG A 215 13.02 -0.58 -1.32
C ARG A 215 11.50 -0.54 -1.39
N MET A 216 10.85 -0.99 -0.32
CA MET A 216 9.40 -0.90 -0.15
C MET A 216 9.04 0.44 0.50
N VAL A 217 8.35 1.32 -0.21
CA VAL A 217 8.03 2.66 0.30
C VAL A 217 6.57 2.83 0.68
N ARG A 218 5.70 2.05 0.05
CA ARG A 218 4.25 2.06 0.28
C ARG A 218 3.76 0.62 0.40
N ALA A 219 2.72 0.41 1.19
CA ALA A 219 1.99 -0.85 1.22
C ALA A 219 0.49 -0.59 1.22
N GLY A 220 -0.27 -1.49 0.60
CA GLY A 220 -1.72 -1.56 0.73
C GLY A 220 -2.11 -2.90 1.37
N GLU A 221 -3.08 -2.87 2.29
CA GLU A 221 -3.49 -4.04 3.06
C GLU A 221 -4.99 -4.30 2.95
N LYS A 222 -5.36 -5.58 2.92
CA LYS A 222 -6.74 -6.05 3.09
C LYS A 222 -6.80 -6.98 4.29
N LEU A 223 -7.76 -6.72 5.17
CA LEU A 223 -7.89 -7.41 6.45
C LEU A 223 -9.20 -8.21 6.49
N ARG A 224 -9.18 -9.43 7.03
CA ARG A 224 -10.36 -10.26 7.26
C ARG A 224 -10.19 -11.10 8.53
N ALA A 225 -11.28 -11.37 9.24
CA ALA A 225 -11.28 -12.42 10.26
C ALA A 225 -11.50 -13.79 9.59
N VAL A 226 -10.71 -14.77 9.98
CA VAL A 226 -10.78 -16.15 9.46
C VAL A 226 -10.57 -17.15 10.59
N LEU A 227 -10.97 -18.41 10.38
CA LEU A 227 -10.55 -19.53 11.21
C LEU A 227 -9.38 -20.25 10.53
N PRO A 228 -8.38 -20.75 11.28
CA PRO A 228 -7.29 -21.53 10.72
C PRO A 228 -7.75 -22.93 10.29
N ASP A 229 -7.09 -23.49 9.28
CA ASP A 229 -7.10 -24.94 9.07
C ASP A 229 -6.24 -25.68 10.11
N GLU A 230 -6.22 -27.01 10.07
CA GLU A 230 -5.49 -27.84 11.03
C GLU A 230 -3.97 -27.60 11.02
N GLU A 231 -3.38 -27.35 9.84
CA GLU A 231 -1.95 -27.07 9.71
C GLU A 231 -1.62 -25.71 10.31
N GLN A 232 -2.40 -24.68 9.96
CA GLN A 232 -2.24 -23.33 10.44
C GLN A 232 -2.41 -23.26 11.96
N ALA A 233 -3.41 -23.95 12.51
CA ALA A 233 -3.66 -24.03 13.94
C ALA A 233 -2.47 -24.68 14.67
N ARG A 234 -1.92 -25.78 14.14
CA ARG A 234 -0.74 -26.45 14.69
C ARG A 234 0.50 -25.55 14.65
N LEU A 235 0.75 -24.87 13.54
CA LEU A 235 1.92 -23.99 13.36
C LEU A 235 1.87 -22.76 14.28
N LEU A 236 0.67 -22.20 14.48
CA LEU A 236 0.46 -21.04 15.36
C LEU A 236 0.20 -21.41 16.83
N GLN A 237 0.13 -22.71 17.14
CA GLN A 237 -0.17 -23.23 18.49
C GLN A 237 -1.51 -22.69 19.03
N VAL A 238 -2.54 -22.70 18.20
CA VAL A 238 -3.91 -22.29 18.52
C VAL A 238 -4.90 -23.41 18.23
N THR A 239 -6.17 -23.24 18.63
CA THR A 239 -7.21 -24.20 18.25
C THR A 239 -7.79 -23.85 16.88
N PRO A 240 -8.42 -24.80 16.15
CA PRO A 240 -9.12 -24.51 14.90
C PRO A 240 -10.29 -23.51 15.04
N THR A 241 -10.71 -23.22 16.28
CA THR A 241 -11.77 -22.26 16.60
C THR A 241 -11.23 -20.89 17.02
N THR A 242 -9.91 -20.72 17.16
CA THR A 242 -9.29 -19.44 17.48
C THR A 242 -9.37 -18.51 16.27
N PRO A 243 -10.06 -17.36 16.35
CA PRO A 243 -10.09 -16.40 15.25
C PRO A 243 -8.70 -15.84 14.98
N LEU A 244 -8.35 -15.74 13.70
CA LEU A 244 -7.12 -15.12 13.23
C LEU A 244 -7.44 -13.93 12.34
N LEU A 245 -6.55 -12.93 12.36
CA LEU A 245 -6.58 -11.83 11.40
C LEU A 245 -5.79 -12.22 10.16
N SER A 246 -6.49 -12.40 9.04
CA SER A 246 -5.89 -12.55 7.72
C SER A 246 -5.53 -11.18 7.15
N VAL A 247 -4.25 -10.99 6.82
CA VAL A 247 -3.69 -9.76 6.26
C VAL A 247 -3.06 -10.06 4.90
N GLU A 248 -3.70 -9.59 3.83
CA GLU A 248 -3.10 -9.57 2.49
C GLU A 248 -2.46 -8.20 2.25
N ARG A 249 -1.13 -8.16 2.06
CA ARG A 249 -0.35 -6.96 1.82
C ARG A 249 0.27 -7.00 0.43
N ILE A 250 0.21 -5.88 -0.28
CA ILE A 250 1.05 -5.63 -1.45
C ILE A 250 1.97 -4.45 -1.15
N ALA A 251 3.28 -4.65 -1.27
CA ALA A 251 4.29 -3.61 -1.05
C ALA A 251 4.86 -3.10 -2.38
N TYR A 252 5.12 -1.79 -2.44
CA TYR A 252 5.45 -1.06 -3.65
C TYR A 252 6.73 -0.24 -3.49
N THR A 253 7.46 -0.05 -4.58
CA THR A 253 8.60 0.88 -4.66
C THR A 253 8.15 2.30 -5.03
N TYR A 254 9.11 3.22 -5.23
CA TYR A 254 8.88 4.65 -5.51
C TYR A 254 7.88 4.95 -6.64
N ASN A 255 7.74 4.10 -7.68
CA ASN A 255 6.82 4.30 -8.81
C ASN A 255 5.61 3.35 -8.77
N ASP A 256 5.13 2.99 -7.58
CA ASP A 256 4.00 2.07 -7.41
C ASP A 256 4.22 0.71 -8.09
N VAL A 257 5.47 0.27 -8.21
CA VAL A 257 5.80 -1.07 -8.74
C VAL A 257 5.64 -2.09 -7.61
N PRO A 258 4.71 -3.06 -7.71
CA PRO A 258 4.52 -4.07 -6.67
C PRO A 258 5.70 -5.04 -6.65
N MET A 259 6.32 -5.19 -5.48
CA MET A 259 7.52 -6.01 -5.29
C MET A 259 7.37 -7.06 -4.19
N GLU A 260 6.26 -7.07 -3.46
CA GLU A 260 5.91 -8.13 -2.53
C GLU A 260 4.40 -8.32 -2.51
N LEU A 261 3.95 -9.58 -2.57
CA LEU A 261 2.65 -10.01 -2.08
C LEU A 261 2.91 -10.81 -0.82
N ARG A 262 2.23 -10.47 0.27
CA ARG A 262 2.32 -11.19 1.53
C ARG A 262 0.93 -11.54 2.02
N ARG A 263 0.75 -12.76 2.49
CA ARG A 263 -0.47 -13.24 3.14
C ARG A 263 -0.09 -13.71 4.53
N GLY A 264 -0.53 -12.98 5.53
CA GLY A 264 -0.29 -13.27 6.94
C GLY A 264 -1.56 -13.76 7.62
N LEU A 265 -1.40 -14.70 8.54
CA LEU A 265 -2.39 -15.06 9.56
C LEU A 265 -1.83 -14.67 10.91
N TYR A 266 -2.46 -13.69 11.55
CA TYR A 266 -1.99 -13.10 12.79
C TYR A 266 -2.87 -13.59 13.93
N ARG A 267 -2.23 -14.03 15.00
CA ARG A 267 -2.87 -14.24 16.29
C ARG A 267 -3.26 -12.89 16.88
N THR A 268 -4.52 -12.78 17.30
CA THR A 268 -5.07 -11.57 17.92
C THR A 268 -5.77 -11.89 19.24
N ASP A 269 -5.42 -13.02 19.86
CA ASP A 269 -5.84 -13.39 21.21
C ASP A 269 -5.04 -12.65 22.30
N THR A 270 -3.87 -12.10 21.93
CA THR A 270 -2.99 -11.31 22.81
C THR A 270 -2.53 -9.99 22.19
N HIS A 271 -3.00 -9.70 20.97
CA HIS A 271 -2.54 -8.59 20.14
C HIS A 271 -3.73 -7.98 19.38
N HIS A 272 -3.58 -6.72 18.99
CA HIS A 272 -4.51 -6.04 18.11
C HIS A 272 -3.81 -5.39 16.92
N TYR A 273 -4.56 -5.22 15.84
CA TYR A 273 -4.15 -4.39 14.73
C TYR A 273 -4.43 -2.91 15.07
N ARG A 274 -3.38 -2.10 15.20
CA ARG A 274 -3.51 -0.66 15.49
C ARG A 274 -3.51 0.16 14.21
N ASN A 275 -4.59 0.91 14.01
CA ASN A 275 -4.67 1.95 13.00
C ASN A 275 -5.10 3.27 13.66
N GLU A 276 -4.31 4.32 13.43
CA GLU A 276 -4.64 5.67 13.89
C GLU A 276 -5.04 6.51 12.70
N LEU A 277 -6.22 7.14 12.80
CA LEU A 277 -6.79 7.98 11.76
C LEU A 277 -6.83 9.41 12.30
N SER A 278 -6.22 10.35 11.58
CA SER A 278 -6.16 11.78 11.91
C SER A 278 -6.59 12.62 10.72
#